data_AF-A0A7S1SN58-F1
#
_entry.id   AF-A0A7S1SN58-F1
#
_cell.length_a   1.000
_cell.length_b   1.000
_cell.length_c   1.000
_cell.angle_alpha   90.00
_cell.angle_beta   90.00
_cell.angle_gamma   90.00
#
_symmetry.space_group_name_H-M   'P 1'
#
loop_
_entity.id
_entity.type
_entity.pdbx_description
1 polymer ?
#
loop_
_entity_poly.entity_id
_entity_poly.type
_entity_poly.pdbx_seq_one_letter_code
_entity_poly.pdbx_strand_id
1 'polypeptide(L)'
;MMSIVTTASQARVTATNRELLKCRIGRPAVRCASTKQARTSPAELRHTYQVISTKRELMVALTSAALSVTGASEPPPSEAVTTVFAGLYDDPNHPGCPRTIDVTGKIEGVDPVPFKRGAGCSKGTKLSPPWTIQGKIDEEAGTIFIDFDQKDGSGEAFLGKWTGSGIELPDGTVWSKRR
;
A
#
# COMPACT_ATOMS: atom_id res chain seq x y z
N MET A 1 -21.25 -6.80 -64.65
CA MET A 1 -20.40 -7.85 -65.26
C MET A 1 -19.37 -8.27 -64.23
N MET A 2 -19.39 -9.56 -63.86
CA MET A 2 -18.33 -10.43 -63.31
C MET A 2 -17.37 -9.84 -62.26
N SER A 3 -17.51 -10.18 -60.97
CA SER A 3 -16.95 -11.38 -60.31
C SER A 3 -15.43 -11.51 -60.45
N ILE A 4 -14.66 -11.46 -59.34
CA ILE A 4 -13.83 -12.59 -58.83
C ILE A 4 -13.61 -12.41 -57.31
N VAL A 5 -13.94 -13.46 -56.56
CA VAL A 5 -13.69 -13.67 -55.13
C VAL A 5 -12.33 -14.36 -54.98
N THR A 6 -11.49 -13.98 -54.03
CA THR A 6 -10.36 -14.84 -53.62
C THR A 6 -10.11 -14.71 -52.12
N THR A 7 -10.40 -15.82 -51.43
CA THR A 7 -10.15 -16.08 -50.00
C THR A 7 -8.91 -16.98 -49.85
N ALA A 8 -8.02 -16.65 -48.92
CA ALA A 8 -7.00 -17.56 -48.38
C ALA A 8 -6.91 -17.29 -46.86
N SER A 9 -7.51 -18.12 -46.00
CA SER A 9 -7.02 -19.42 -45.51
C SER A 9 -5.67 -19.31 -44.81
N GLN A 10 -5.68 -19.07 -43.50
CA GLN A 10 -4.54 -19.36 -42.64
C GLN A 10 -4.95 -20.27 -41.48
N ALA A 11 -4.11 -21.26 -41.29
CA ALA A 11 -4.37 -22.52 -40.62
C ALA A 11 -4.22 -22.41 -39.10
N ARG A 12 -5.02 -23.23 -38.40
CA ARG A 12 -4.90 -23.53 -36.98
C ARG A 12 -3.60 -24.30 -36.74
N VAL A 13 -2.78 -23.83 -35.81
CA VAL A 13 -1.74 -24.65 -35.19
C VAL A 13 -2.26 -25.16 -33.86
N THR A 14 -2.74 -26.41 -33.87
CA THR A 14 -2.90 -27.24 -32.68
C THR A 14 -1.58 -27.93 -32.39
N ALA A 15 -0.93 -27.63 -31.28
CA ALA A 15 0.20 -28.40 -30.78
C ALA A 15 -0.24 -29.19 -29.54
N THR A 16 -0.53 -30.46 -29.76
CA THR A 16 -0.72 -31.49 -28.75
C THR A 16 0.62 -32.18 -28.43
N ASN A 17 0.79 -32.49 -27.15
CA ASN A 17 1.39 -33.71 -26.61
C ASN A 17 2.93 -33.83 -26.41
N ARG A 18 3.25 -34.09 -25.13
CA ARG A 18 4.03 -35.22 -24.60
C ARG A 18 5.56 -35.28 -24.64
N GLU A 19 6.06 -35.59 -23.44
CA GLU A 19 7.19 -36.49 -23.11
C GLU A 19 8.61 -35.98 -23.39
N LEU A 20 9.33 -35.53 -22.35
CA LEU A 20 10.18 -36.29 -21.42
C LEU A 20 11.63 -36.49 -21.89
N LEU A 21 12.52 -36.28 -20.90
CA LEU A 21 13.83 -36.90 -20.69
C LEU A 21 15.06 -36.33 -21.43
N LYS A 22 15.95 -35.64 -20.68
CA LYS A 22 17.22 -36.21 -20.15
C LYS A 22 18.14 -35.12 -19.55
N CYS A 23 18.09 -34.95 -18.23
CA CYS A 23 19.27 -34.52 -17.47
C CYS A 23 20.05 -35.78 -17.04
N ARG A 24 21.18 -36.07 -17.71
CA ARG A 24 22.22 -36.99 -17.20
C ARG A 24 23.15 -36.16 -16.30
N ILE A 25 23.18 -36.37 -14.98
CA ILE A 25 23.94 -37.37 -14.20
C ILE A 25 25.45 -37.06 -14.16
N GLY A 26 25.94 -36.67 -12.97
CA GLY A 26 27.34 -36.37 -12.68
C GLY A 26 27.79 -36.29 -11.21
N ARG A 27 27.21 -37.10 -10.29
CA ARG A 27 27.77 -37.58 -8.97
C ARG A 27 28.10 -36.56 -7.82
N PRO A 28 28.32 -37.01 -6.56
CA PRO A 28 27.40 -37.78 -5.71
C PRO A 28 27.29 -37.30 -4.23
N ALA A 29 26.22 -37.76 -3.58
CA ALA A 29 26.14 -38.13 -2.16
C ALA A 29 26.27 -37.06 -1.06
N VAL A 30 25.12 -36.56 -0.57
CA VAL A 30 24.87 -36.48 0.87
C VAL A 30 23.51 -37.12 1.16
N ARG A 31 23.53 -38.06 2.11
CA ARG A 31 22.43 -38.94 2.50
C ARG A 31 21.16 -38.21 2.93
N CYS A 32 20.03 -38.76 2.52
CA CYS A 32 18.76 -38.65 3.22
C CYS A 32 18.85 -39.31 4.61
N ALA A 33 18.31 -38.64 5.63
CA ALA A 33 17.78 -39.28 6.82
C ALA A 33 16.44 -38.63 7.18
N SER A 34 15.40 -39.46 7.15
CA SER A 34 14.01 -39.13 7.43
C SER A 34 13.72 -39.12 8.92
N THR A 35 12.79 -38.24 9.31
CA THR A 35 11.86 -38.35 10.45
C THR A 35 12.43 -38.50 11.86
N LYS A 36 12.19 -37.48 12.70
CA LYS A 36 11.41 -37.65 13.95
C LYS A 36 10.75 -36.33 14.35
N GLN A 37 9.43 -36.41 14.52
CA GLN A 37 8.60 -35.39 15.14
C GLN A 37 9.07 -35.14 16.58
N ALA A 38 9.17 -33.87 16.97
CA ALA A 38 9.06 -33.47 18.37
C ALA A 38 8.01 -32.35 18.44
N ARG A 39 6.85 -32.73 18.99
CA ARG A 39 5.86 -31.82 19.55
C ARG A 39 6.51 -31.18 20.77
N THR A 40 6.34 -29.88 20.96
CA THR A 40 5.79 -29.33 22.22
C THR A 40 5.49 -27.84 22.05
N SER A 41 4.26 -27.52 22.43
CA SER A 41 3.69 -26.19 22.61
C SER A 41 4.59 -25.30 23.48
N PRO A 42 4.77 -24.00 23.15
CA PRO A 42 5.06 -23.03 24.19
C PRO A 42 3.79 -22.86 25.01
N ALA A 43 3.80 -23.44 26.22
CA ALA A 43 2.80 -23.18 27.23
C ALA A 43 2.86 -21.71 27.64
N GLU A 44 1.67 -21.11 27.67
CA GLU A 44 1.32 -19.91 28.42
C GLU A 44 2.24 -19.59 29.60
N LEU A 45 2.85 -18.40 29.52
CA LEU A 45 3.31 -17.69 30.71
C LEU A 45 2.25 -16.65 31.06
N ARG A 46 1.16 -17.13 31.68
CA ARG A 46 0.32 -16.29 32.53
C ARG A 46 1.15 -15.92 33.75
N HIS A 47 1.77 -14.75 33.74
CA HIS A 47 2.15 -14.08 34.97
C HIS A 47 1.18 -12.92 35.20
N THR A 48 0.25 -13.24 36.08
CA THR A 48 -0.62 -12.36 36.85
C THR A 48 0.04 -11.02 37.17
N TYR A 49 -0.37 -9.96 36.47
CA TYR A 49 -0.25 -8.61 37.01
C TYR A 49 -1.30 -8.45 38.10
N GLN A 50 -0.85 -8.49 39.34
CA GLN A 50 -1.70 -8.22 40.49
C GLN A 50 -2.14 -6.76 40.47
N VAL A 51 -3.46 -6.59 40.51
CA VAL A 51 -4.13 -5.34 40.88
C VAL A 51 -3.89 -5.12 42.37
N ILE A 52 -2.88 -4.33 42.71
CA ILE A 52 -2.80 -3.69 44.03
C ILE A 52 -3.59 -2.39 43.98
N SER A 53 -4.89 -2.56 44.21
CA SER A 53 -5.74 -1.53 44.81
C SER A 53 -5.31 -1.30 46.27
N THR A 54 -5.78 -0.19 46.83
CA THR A 54 -5.51 0.35 48.18
C THR A 54 -4.22 1.19 48.23
N LYS A 55 -4.22 2.46 48.66
CA LYS A 55 -5.06 3.13 49.66
C LYS A 55 -5.25 4.61 49.31
N ARG A 56 -6.42 5.10 49.74
CA ARG A 56 -6.70 6.51 50.01
C ARG A 56 -5.60 7.08 50.89
N GLU A 57 -4.96 8.16 50.48
CA GLU A 57 -4.33 9.08 51.42
C GLU A 57 -4.86 10.48 51.12
N LEU A 58 -5.55 11.01 52.11
CA LEU A 58 -6.29 12.26 52.08
C LEU A 58 -5.46 13.31 52.81
N MET A 59 -5.04 14.33 52.06
CA MET A 59 -5.00 15.75 52.45
C MET A 59 -3.97 16.29 53.48
N VAL A 60 -3.54 17.50 53.11
CA VAL A 60 -3.06 18.66 53.89
C VAL A 60 -1.56 18.74 54.22
N ALA A 61 -0.86 19.56 53.44
CA ALA A 61 0.13 20.50 53.96
C ALA A 61 0.00 21.84 53.21
N LEU A 62 -0.56 22.84 53.91
CA LEU A 62 -0.51 24.26 53.56
C LEU A 62 0.90 24.77 53.84
N THR A 63 1.60 25.37 52.86
CA THR A 63 2.50 26.51 53.09
C THR A 63 2.94 27.20 51.79
N SER A 64 2.82 28.53 51.82
CA SER A 64 3.66 29.54 51.17
C SER A 64 3.45 29.87 49.68
N ALA A 65 2.97 31.10 49.48
CA ALA A 65 2.89 31.82 48.23
C ALA A 65 4.28 32.06 47.60
N ALA A 66 4.37 31.80 46.30
CA ALA A 66 5.28 32.49 45.39
C ALA A 66 4.57 32.61 44.03
N LEU A 67 4.17 33.83 43.67
CA LEU A 67 3.68 34.20 42.34
C LEU A 67 4.85 34.11 41.37
N SER A 68 5.01 32.96 40.72
CA SER A 68 5.83 32.85 39.52
C SER A 68 4.88 32.85 38.33
N VAL A 69 4.72 34.02 37.69
CA VAL A 69 4.25 34.10 36.30
C VAL A 69 5.27 33.36 35.46
N THR A 70 5.03 32.08 35.22
CA THR A 70 5.63 31.39 34.08
C THR A 70 4.95 31.95 32.86
N GLY A 71 5.63 32.86 32.17
CA GLY A 71 5.32 33.17 30.78
C GLY A 71 5.41 31.86 30.00
N ALA A 72 4.26 31.25 29.77
CA ALA A 72 4.12 30.18 28.80
C ALA A 72 4.48 30.80 27.45
N SER A 73 5.70 30.54 27.00
CA SER A 73 6.03 30.66 25.59
C SER A 73 5.21 29.58 24.91
N GLU A 74 3.98 29.95 24.53
CA GLU A 74 3.14 29.13 23.66
C GLU A 74 3.97 28.91 22.39
N PRO A 75 4.29 27.65 22.02
CA PRO A 75 4.93 27.42 20.74
C PRO A 75 4.06 28.08 19.68
N PRO A 76 4.65 28.77 18.69
CA PRO A 76 3.86 29.37 17.62
C PRO A 76 2.94 28.30 17.05
N PRO A 77 1.68 28.63 16.72
CA PRO A 77 0.78 27.69 16.07
C PRO A 77 1.55 27.12 14.88
N SER A 78 1.84 25.82 14.94
CA SER A 78 2.40 25.09 13.81
C SER A 78 1.43 25.32 12.68
N GLU A 79 1.80 26.14 11.70
CA GLU A 79 1.00 26.34 10.51
C GLU A 79 0.72 24.94 9.97
N ALA A 80 -0.55 24.55 9.97
CA ALA A 80 -0.94 23.25 9.51
C ALA A 80 -0.63 23.23 8.01
N VAL A 81 0.47 22.58 7.66
CA VAL A 81 0.88 22.39 6.26
C VAL A 81 -0.28 21.66 5.61
N THR A 82 -0.99 22.37 4.73
CA THR A 82 -2.19 21.89 4.07
C THR A 82 -1.93 21.95 2.58
N THR A 83 -1.97 20.79 1.94
CA THR A 83 -1.79 20.68 0.49
C THR A 83 -3.11 20.34 -0.18
N VAL A 84 -3.33 20.89 -1.38
CA VAL A 84 -4.53 20.58 -2.19
C VAL A 84 -4.62 19.09 -2.53
N PHE A 85 -3.48 18.39 -2.51
CA PHE A 85 -3.39 16.96 -2.81
C PHE A 85 -3.82 16.06 -1.65
N ALA A 86 -3.87 16.52 -0.40
CA ALA A 86 -4.20 15.66 0.72
C ALA A 86 -5.68 15.23 0.68
N GLY A 87 -5.96 13.93 0.76
CA GLY A 87 -7.31 13.38 0.78
C GLY A 87 -7.41 11.94 0.30
N LEU A 88 -8.64 11.46 0.13
CA LEU A 88 -8.94 10.16 -0.44
C LEU A 88 -9.26 10.30 -1.93
N TYR A 89 -8.82 9.33 -2.72
CA TYR A 89 -8.93 9.33 -4.17
C TYR A 89 -9.49 8.02 -4.70
N ASP A 90 -10.31 8.13 -5.75
CA ASP A 90 -10.73 7.02 -6.58
C ASP A 90 -9.82 6.89 -7.80
N ASP A 91 -9.14 5.75 -7.92
CA ASP A 91 -8.35 5.38 -9.08
C ASP A 91 -9.20 4.59 -10.10
N PRO A 92 -9.46 5.12 -11.30
CA PRO A 92 -10.21 4.39 -12.35
C PRO A 92 -9.56 3.08 -12.77
N ASN A 93 -8.22 2.96 -12.65
CA ASN A 93 -7.50 1.73 -12.95
C ASN A 93 -7.70 0.66 -11.87
N HIS A 94 -8.12 1.05 -10.66
CA HIS A 94 -8.37 0.15 -9.53
C HIS A 94 -9.70 0.51 -8.83
N PRO A 95 -10.85 0.25 -9.47
CA PRO A 95 -12.15 0.70 -8.96
C PRO A 95 -12.46 0.12 -7.58
N GLY A 96 -12.83 0.99 -6.64
CA GLY A 96 -13.12 0.58 -5.26
C GLY A 96 -11.88 0.37 -4.37
N CYS A 97 -10.66 0.54 -4.90
CA CYS A 97 -9.43 0.58 -4.13
C CYS A 97 -9.03 2.05 -3.86
N PRO A 98 -9.53 2.69 -2.78
CA PRO A 98 -9.21 4.08 -2.54
C PRO A 98 -7.71 4.26 -2.29
N ARG A 99 -7.17 5.36 -2.81
CA ARG A 99 -5.81 5.82 -2.51
C ARG A 99 -5.91 6.97 -1.54
N THR A 100 -5.01 7.04 -0.57
CA THR A 100 -4.95 8.16 0.37
C THR A 100 -3.65 8.91 0.14
N ILE A 101 -3.72 10.23 0.10
CA ILE A 101 -2.55 11.11 0.07
C ILE A 101 -2.60 11.97 1.32
N ASP A 102 -1.52 12.00 2.09
CA ASP A 102 -1.43 12.87 3.27
C ASP A 102 -0.85 14.26 2.94
N VAL A 103 -0.76 15.12 3.95
CA VAL A 103 -0.23 16.49 3.80
C VAL A 103 1.26 16.53 3.46
N THR A 104 1.98 15.44 3.67
CA THR A 104 3.42 15.31 3.35
C THR A 104 3.64 14.71 1.96
N GLY A 105 2.57 14.36 1.24
CA GLY A 105 2.65 13.67 -0.05
C GLY A 105 2.90 12.17 0.05
N LYS A 106 2.77 11.57 1.23
CA LYS A 106 2.79 10.11 1.39
C LYS A 106 1.50 9.53 0.79
N ILE A 107 1.65 8.52 -0.04
CA ILE A 107 0.55 7.88 -0.78
C ILE A 107 0.41 6.45 -0.28
N GLU A 108 -0.80 6.08 0.13
CA GLU A 108 -1.13 4.76 0.65
C GLU A 108 -2.27 4.13 -0.16
N GLY A 109 -2.25 2.80 -0.27
CA GLY A 109 -3.30 2.08 -0.97
C GLY A 109 -3.22 0.57 -0.81
N VAL A 110 -4.18 -0.10 -1.44
CA VAL A 110 -4.27 -1.55 -1.58
C VAL A 110 -4.66 -1.87 -3.01
N ASP A 111 -4.21 -3.00 -3.55
CA ASP A 111 -4.53 -3.44 -4.90
C ASP A 111 -5.15 -4.84 -4.90
N PRO A 112 -5.93 -5.20 -5.93
CA PRO A 112 -6.39 -6.57 -6.08
C PRO A 112 -5.26 -7.51 -6.50
N VAL A 113 -5.37 -8.77 -6.11
CA VAL A 113 -4.49 -9.86 -6.53
C VAL A 113 -5.31 -10.87 -7.34
N PRO A 114 -4.95 -11.18 -8.59
CA PRO A 114 -3.76 -10.70 -9.32
C PRO A 114 -3.86 -9.21 -9.72
N PHE A 115 -2.70 -8.55 -9.82
CA PHE A 115 -2.61 -7.15 -10.23
C PHE A 115 -2.97 -7.02 -11.72
N LYS A 116 -4.10 -6.38 -12.01
CA LYS A 116 -4.59 -6.17 -13.38
C LYS A 116 -5.31 -4.82 -13.45
N ARG A 117 -5.00 -4.04 -14.48
CA ARG A 117 -5.69 -2.77 -14.77
C ARG A 117 -7.20 -3.02 -14.93
N GLY A 118 -8.01 -2.19 -14.29
CA GLY A 118 -9.47 -2.30 -14.22
C GLY A 118 -9.99 -3.31 -13.19
N ALA A 119 -9.11 -4.08 -12.54
CA ALA A 119 -9.52 -4.92 -11.42
C ALA A 119 -9.70 -4.05 -10.18
N GLY A 120 -10.79 -4.29 -9.45
CA GLY A 120 -11.19 -3.47 -8.31
C GLY A 120 -11.18 -4.20 -6.97
N CYS A 121 -11.22 -3.42 -5.89
CA CYS A 121 -11.34 -3.91 -4.51
C CYS A 121 -12.81 -4.12 -4.15
N SER A 122 -13.43 -5.13 -4.76
CA SER A 122 -14.79 -5.56 -4.44
C SER A 122 -14.82 -6.57 -3.29
N LYS A 123 -15.99 -6.78 -2.69
CA LYS A 123 -16.17 -7.80 -1.65
C LYS A 123 -15.79 -9.18 -2.20
N GLY A 124 -14.87 -9.87 -1.51
CA GLY A 124 -14.39 -11.19 -1.90
C GLY A 124 -13.17 -11.18 -2.84
N THR A 125 -12.72 -10.01 -3.32
CA THR A 125 -11.45 -9.91 -4.05
C THR A 125 -10.29 -10.08 -3.08
N LYS A 126 -9.31 -10.92 -3.44
CA LYS A 126 -8.06 -11.02 -2.68
C LYS A 126 -7.29 -9.71 -2.86
N LEU A 127 -6.84 -9.11 -1.75
CA LEU A 127 -6.09 -7.86 -1.77
C LEU A 127 -4.60 -8.11 -1.52
N SER A 128 -3.78 -7.20 -2.02
CA SER A 128 -2.37 -7.09 -1.67
C SER A 128 -2.24 -6.65 -0.20
N PRO A 129 -1.06 -6.85 0.41
CA PRO A 129 -0.69 -6.06 1.58
C PRO A 129 -0.85 -4.56 1.28
N PRO A 130 -1.22 -3.74 2.29
CA PRO A 130 -1.20 -2.30 2.13
C PRO A 130 0.22 -1.85 1.80
N TRP A 131 0.31 -0.90 0.89
CA TRP A 131 1.58 -0.34 0.43
C TRP A 131 1.59 1.17 0.63
N THR A 132 2.80 1.70 0.64
CA THR A 132 3.07 3.11 0.89
C THR A 132 4.23 3.55 0.01
N ILE A 133 4.07 4.68 -0.67
CA ILE A 133 5.12 5.34 -1.45
C ILE A 133 5.18 6.82 -1.06
N GLN A 134 6.34 7.44 -1.26
CA GLN A 134 6.52 8.86 -1.02
C GLN A 134 6.44 9.63 -2.34
N GLY A 135 5.35 10.39 -2.50
CA GLY A 135 5.23 11.35 -3.58
C GLY A 135 6.03 12.62 -3.30
N LYS A 136 6.35 13.38 -4.36
CA LYS A 136 6.92 14.72 -4.25
C LYS A 136 5.89 15.73 -4.74
N ILE A 137 5.45 16.61 -3.86
CA ILE A 137 4.50 17.67 -4.20
C ILE A 137 5.29 18.91 -4.61
N ASP A 138 4.94 19.48 -5.76
CA ASP A 138 5.35 20.79 -6.21
C ASP A 138 4.15 21.72 -6.12
N GLU A 139 4.10 22.50 -5.05
CA GLU A 139 2.99 23.42 -4.77
C GLU A 139 2.98 24.63 -5.73
N GLU A 140 4.15 25.04 -6.22
CA GLU A 140 4.27 26.16 -7.16
C GLU A 140 3.74 25.79 -8.55
N ALA A 141 4.06 24.58 -9.02
CA ALA A 141 3.56 24.05 -10.28
C ALA A 141 2.14 23.44 -10.17
N GLY A 142 1.65 23.17 -8.95
CA GLY A 142 0.40 22.45 -8.74
C GLY A 142 0.47 21.02 -9.28
N THR A 143 1.60 20.35 -9.10
CA THR A 143 1.83 18.98 -9.57
C THR A 143 2.31 18.06 -8.45
N ILE A 144 2.09 16.76 -8.62
CA ILE A 144 2.56 15.72 -7.70
C ILE A 144 3.27 14.63 -8.50
N PHE A 145 4.51 14.34 -8.15
CA PHE A 145 5.27 13.22 -8.71
C PHE A 145 5.01 11.97 -7.88
N ILE A 146 4.54 10.91 -8.53
CA ILE A 146 4.20 9.62 -7.94
C ILE A 146 5.13 8.57 -8.53
N ASP A 147 5.87 7.88 -7.67
CA ASP A 147 6.83 6.85 -8.06
C ASP A 147 6.36 5.47 -7.58
N PHE A 148 5.81 4.67 -8.49
CA PHE A 148 5.35 3.32 -8.18
C PHE A 148 6.49 2.30 -8.17
N ASP A 149 7.70 2.65 -8.63
CA ASP A 149 8.87 1.78 -8.48
C ASP A 149 9.12 1.43 -7.00
N GLN A 150 8.86 2.37 -6.09
CA GLN A 150 8.96 2.19 -4.64
C GLN A 150 8.02 1.10 -4.10
N LYS A 151 6.93 0.80 -4.82
CA LYS A 151 5.92 -0.17 -4.42
C LYS A 151 6.25 -1.57 -4.93
N ASP A 152 6.52 -1.71 -6.23
CA ASP A 152 6.64 -3.02 -6.87
C ASP A 152 7.86 -3.19 -7.79
N GLY A 153 8.71 -2.17 -7.91
CA GLY A 153 9.90 -2.22 -8.77
C GLY A 153 9.56 -2.20 -10.26
N SER A 154 8.40 -1.65 -10.62
CA SER A 154 7.89 -1.58 -12.00
C SER A 154 8.62 -0.54 -12.86
N GLY A 155 9.33 0.41 -12.24
CA GLY A 155 9.90 1.59 -12.92
C GLY A 155 8.85 2.60 -13.41
N GLU A 156 7.58 2.46 -13.00
CA GLU A 156 6.51 3.36 -13.42
C GLU A 156 6.45 4.60 -12.52
N ALA A 157 6.67 5.78 -13.11
CA ALA A 157 6.54 7.05 -12.41
C ALA A 157 5.67 8.02 -13.23
N PHE A 158 4.84 8.79 -12.52
CA PHE A 158 3.88 9.70 -13.12
C PHE A 158 3.95 11.09 -12.51
N LEU A 159 3.81 12.11 -13.35
CA LEU A 159 3.63 13.48 -12.92
C LEU A 159 2.14 13.82 -13.02
N GLY A 160 1.47 13.82 -11.87
CA GLY A 160 0.06 14.17 -11.74
C GLY A 160 -0.15 15.68 -11.69
N LYS A 161 -1.10 16.19 -12.47
CA LYS A 161 -1.48 17.62 -12.45
C LYS A 161 -2.78 17.82 -11.71
N TRP A 162 -2.85 18.84 -10.85
CA TRP A 162 -4.09 19.20 -10.17
C TRP A 162 -5.10 19.81 -11.14
N THR A 163 -6.32 19.26 -11.19
CA THR A 163 -7.40 19.75 -12.07
C THR A 163 -8.49 20.53 -11.33
N GLY A 164 -8.36 20.70 -10.01
CA GLY A 164 -9.38 21.31 -9.15
C GLY A 164 -10.31 20.29 -8.47
N SER A 165 -10.56 19.16 -9.11
CA SER A 165 -11.38 18.06 -8.56
C SER A 165 -10.60 16.76 -8.33
N GLY A 166 -9.35 16.69 -8.76
CA GLY A 166 -8.55 15.49 -8.72
C GLY A 166 -7.16 15.67 -9.34
N ILE A 167 -6.49 14.55 -9.57
CA ILE A 167 -5.14 14.48 -10.13
C ILE A 167 -5.23 13.81 -11.50
N GLU A 168 -4.88 14.54 -12.55
CA GLU A 168 -4.77 13.99 -13.90
C GLU A 168 -3.37 13.40 -14.10
N LEU A 169 -3.32 12.12 -14.45
CA LEU A 169 -2.09 11.40 -14.74
C LEU A 169 -1.78 11.47 -16.26
N PRO A 170 -0.51 11.29 -16.67
CA PRO A 170 -0.12 11.38 -18.08
C PRO A 170 -0.69 10.24 -18.94
N ASP A 171 -1.27 9.20 -18.34
CA ASP A 171 -1.98 8.13 -19.04
C ASP A 171 -3.42 8.55 -19.44
N GLY A 172 -3.84 9.77 -19.10
CA GLY A 172 -5.17 10.32 -19.35
C GLY A 172 -6.22 9.90 -18.31
N THR A 173 -5.83 9.16 -17.27
CA THR A 173 -6.73 8.84 -16.16
C THR A 173 -6.72 9.94 -15.11
N VAL A 174 -7.87 10.14 -14.46
CA VAL A 174 -8.02 11.15 -13.41
C VAL A 174 -8.38 10.46 -12.10
N TRP A 175 -7.49 10.61 -11.12
CA TRP A 175 -7.77 10.23 -9.74
C TRP A 175 -8.72 11.26 -9.14
N SER A 176 -9.97 10.87 -8.95
CA SER A 176 -11.01 11.79 -8.47
C SER A 176 -10.94 11.90 -6.95
N LYS A 177 -10.83 13.12 -6.43
CA LYS A 177 -10.79 13.34 -4.98
C LYS A 177 -12.20 13.16 -4.40
N ARG A 178 -12.30 12.31 -3.39
CA ARG A 178 -13.54 12.11 -2.62
C ARG A 178 -13.78 13.36 -1.75
N ARG A 179 -15.01 13.86 -1.76
CA ARG A 179 -15.45 15.00 -0.94
C ARG A 179 -15.89 14.56 0.44
#